data_AF-A0A838HA47-F1
#
_entry.id   AF-A0A838HA47-F1
#
_cell.length_a   1.000
_cell.length_b   1.000
_cell.length_c   1.000
_cell.angle_alpha   90.00
_cell.angle_beta   90.00
_cell.angle_gamma   90.00
#
_symmetry.space_group_name_H-M   'P 1'
#
loop_
_entity.id
_entity.type
_entity.pdbx_description
1 polymer ?
#
loop_
_entity_poly.entity_id
_entity_poly.type
_entity_poly.pdbx_seq_one_letter_code
_entity_poly.pdbx_strand_id
1 'polypeptide(L)'
;MATSLFIAALGAADPPTVEPPGGFFGVLAKAAEHFIGAFQAGGEVFLGLVTGIIPLLVVLLTAVNAIVRLIGPERIEKFGEMAARPGLQWYPIRYLVLPVLSVFFLTNPMAYTMGRFLPERFKPAFYDSAVSFVHPVTGLFPHANPGELFVY
;
A
#
# COMPACT_ATOMS: atom_id res chain seq x y z
N MET A 1 -23.00 14.06 -0.65
CA MET A 1 -23.97 14.84 0.16
C MET A 1 -24.44 14.08 1.42
N ALA A 2 -24.69 12.76 1.36
CA ALA A 2 -25.11 11.98 2.53
C ALA A 2 -24.00 11.72 3.58
N THR A 3 -22.74 11.61 3.18
CA THR A 3 -21.60 11.35 4.08
C THR A 3 -21.28 12.54 5.00
N SER A 4 -21.51 13.77 4.53
CA SER A 4 -21.26 15.01 5.28
C SER A 4 -22.24 15.22 6.43
N LEU A 5 -23.47 14.69 6.32
CA LEU A 5 -24.49 14.72 7.37
C LEU A 5 -24.22 13.70 8.48
N PHE A 6 -23.61 12.56 8.16
CA PHE A 6 -23.29 11.54 9.16
C PHE A 6 -22.14 11.97 10.09
N ILE A 7 -21.15 12.70 9.57
CA ILE A 7 -20.05 13.27 10.37
C ILE A 7 -20.56 14.44 11.24
N ALA A 8 -21.48 15.26 10.72
CA ALA A 8 -22.08 16.35 11.50
C ALA A 8 -22.91 15.87 12.70
N ALA A 9 -23.56 14.70 12.58
CA ALA A 9 -24.33 14.11 13.68
C ALA A 9 -23.46 13.49 14.80
N LEU A 10 -22.20 13.14 14.50
CA LEU A 10 -21.23 12.60 15.46
C LEU A 10 -20.44 13.70 16.21
N GLY A 11 -20.51 14.96 15.77
CA GLY A 11 -19.76 16.07 16.33
C GLY A 11 -20.43 16.81 17.49
N ALA A 12 -21.68 16.48 17.83
CA ALA A 12 -22.39 17.07 18.97
C ALA A 12 -22.14 16.26 20.25
N ALA A 13 -20.89 16.26 20.73
CA ALA A 13 -20.62 15.78 22.08
C ALA A 13 -21.14 16.82 23.09
N ASP A 14 -21.96 16.39 24.05
CA ASP A 14 -22.45 17.23 25.14
C ASP A 14 -21.28 17.92 25.86
N PRO A 15 -21.46 19.15 26.38
CA PRO A 15 -20.43 19.84 27.13
C PRO A 15 -20.00 18.98 28.34
N PRO A 16 -18.69 18.95 28.67
CA PRO A 16 -18.19 18.10 29.74
C PRO A 16 -18.91 18.39 31.05
N THR A 17 -19.52 17.36 31.63
CA THR A 17 -20.35 17.46 32.85
C THR A 17 -19.53 17.45 34.14
N VAL A 18 -18.19 17.37 34.04
CA VAL A 18 -17.25 17.28 35.17
C VAL A 18 -16.07 18.20 34.89
N GLU A 19 -15.65 18.97 35.90
CA GLU A 19 -14.46 19.80 35.79
C GLU A 19 -13.19 18.93 35.63
N PRO A 20 -12.22 19.36 34.80
CA PRO A 20 -11.00 18.59 34.59
C PRO A 20 -10.21 18.45 35.90
N PRO A 21 -9.67 17.27 36.20
CA PRO A 21 -8.93 17.06 37.44
C PRO A 21 -7.71 18.00 37.51
N GLY A 22 -7.48 18.58 38.70
CA GLY A 22 -6.33 19.45 38.98
C GLY A 22 -5.13 18.70 39.56
N GLY A 23 -3.99 19.38 39.67
CA GLY A 23 -2.78 18.86 40.32
C GLY A 23 -2.23 17.59 39.65
N PHE A 24 -1.77 16.62 40.45
CA PHE A 24 -1.17 15.37 39.97
C PHE A 24 -2.13 14.53 39.10
N PHE A 25 -3.39 14.41 39.51
CA PHE A 25 -4.40 13.67 38.74
C PHE A 25 -4.74 14.36 37.41
N GLY A 26 -4.66 15.69 37.35
CA GLY A 26 -4.77 16.43 36.10
C GLY A 26 -3.65 16.16 35.11
N VAL A 27 -2.41 16.06 35.61
CA VAL A 27 -1.26 15.71 34.77
C VAL A 27 -1.40 14.28 34.24
N LEU A 28 -1.83 13.33 35.07
CA LEU A 28 -2.10 11.96 34.64
C LEU A 28 -3.24 11.88 33.62
N ALA A 29 -4.34 12.62 33.83
CA ALA A 29 -5.46 12.67 32.90
C ALA A 29 -5.02 13.20 31.53
N LYS A 30 -4.28 14.32 31.49
CA LYS A 30 -3.72 14.86 30.23
C LYS A 30 -2.76 13.88 29.55
N ALA A 31 -1.91 13.20 30.32
CA ALA A 31 -1.02 12.19 29.75
C ALA A 31 -1.81 11.03 29.11
N ALA A 32 -2.88 10.57 29.76
CA ALA A 32 -3.77 9.56 29.22
C ALA A 32 -4.55 10.05 27.99
N GLU A 33 -5.02 11.30 27.96
CA GLU A 33 -5.66 11.93 26.81
C GLU A 33 -4.71 12.01 25.60
N HIS A 34 -3.46 12.42 25.82
CA HIS A 34 -2.45 12.43 24.75
C HIS A 34 -2.12 11.00 24.27
N PHE A 35 -2.04 10.04 25.19
CA PHE A 35 -1.81 8.64 24.85
C PHE A 35 -2.94 8.11 23.96
N ILE A 36 -4.20 8.24 24.37
CA ILE A 36 -5.34 7.75 23.56
C ILE A 36 -5.49 8.54 22.26
N GLY A 37 -5.18 9.84 22.26
CA GLY A 37 -5.18 10.69 21.07
C GLY A 37 -4.23 10.19 19.99
N ALA A 38 -3.05 9.66 20.36
CA ALA A 38 -2.14 9.04 19.39
C ALA A 38 -2.74 7.80 18.71
N PHE A 39 -3.48 6.97 19.45
CA PHE A 39 -4.19 5.81 18.87
C PHE A 39 -5.39 6.23 18.02
N GLN A 40 -6.11 7.28 18.40
CA GLN A 40 -7.19 7.85 17.60
C GLN A 40 -6.66 8.35 16.24
N ALA A 41 -5.55 9.08 16.23
CA ALA A 41 -4.89 9.51 15.00
C ALA A 41 -4.46 8.32 14.13
N GLY A 42 -3.92 7.25 14.73
CA GLY A 42 -3.63 6.01 14.01
C GLY A 42 -4.89 5.36 13.40
N GLY A 43 -6.01 5.40 14.12
CA GLY A 43 -7.32 4.94 13.63
C GLY A 43 -7.84 5.73 12.43
N GLU A 44 -7.67 7.06 12.45
CA GLU A 44 -8.01 7.92 11.31
C GLU A 44 -7.18 7.58 10.07
N VAL A 45 -5.86 7.38 10.22
CA VAL A 45 -4.99 6.93 9.12
C VAL A 45 -5.45 5.59 8.56
N PHE A 46 -5.75 4.62 9.43
CA PHE A 46 -6.25 3.31 9.01
C PHE A 46 -7.57 3.42 8.24
N LEU A 47 -8.53 4.21 8.74
CA LEU A 47 -9.79 4.46 8.03
C LEU A 47 -9.56 5.12 6.67
N GLY A 48 -8.59 6.05 6.58
CA GLY A 48 -8.16 6.65 5.31
C GLY A 48 -7.65 5.60 4.32
N LEU A 49 -6.87 4.62 4.77
CA LEU A 49 -6.43 3.50 3.92
C LEU A 49 -7.60 2.61 3.48
N VAL A 50 -8.49 2.26 4.41
CA VAL A 50 -9.65 1.37 4.17
C VAL A 50 -10.67 2.00 3.22
N THR A 51 -10.87 3.31 3.30
CA THR A 51 -11.81 4.05 2.42
C THR A 51 -11.14 4.58 1.14
N GLY A 52 -9.81 4.68 1.15
CA GLY A 52 -9.01 5.15 0.03
C GLY A 52 -8.48 4.00 -0.84
N ILE A 53 -7.20 3.67 -0.67
CA ILE A 53 -6.47 2.81 -1.61
C ILE A 53 -6.79 1.32 -1.45
N ILE A 54 -7.09 0.83 -0.24
CA ILE A 54 -7.23 -0.62 0.03
C ILE A 54 -8.28 -1.30 -0.89
N PRO A 55 -9.50 -0.76 -1.08
CA PRO A 55 -10.49 -1.37 -1.96
C PRO A 55 -9.99 -1.55 -3.40
N LEU A 56 -9.26 -0.56 -3.93
CA LEU A 56 -8.63 -0.64 -5.25
C LEU A 56 -7.60 -1.77 -5.30
N LEU A 57 -6.72 -1.85 -4.30
CA LEU A 57 -5.70 -2.91 -4.22
C LEU A 57 -6.34 -4.31 -4.20
N VAL A 58 -7.42 -4.50 -3.44
CA VAL A 58 -8.12 -5.79 -3.32
C VAL A 58 -8.77 -6.20 -4.65
N VAL A 59 -9.44 -5.27 -5.35
CA VAL A 59 -10.05 -5.55 -6.66
C VAL A 59 -8.96 -5.88 -7.68
N LEU A 60 -7.87 -5.12 -7.69
CA LEU A 60 -6.76 -5.34 -8.62
C LEU A 60 -6.06 -6.69 -8.35
N LEU A 61 -5.77 -7.01 -7.08
CA LEU A 61 -5.26 -8.32 -6.67
C LEU A 61 -6.13 -9.47 -7.14
N THR A 62 -7.45 -9.30 -6.98
CA THR A 62 -8.43 -10.32 -7.39
C THR A 62 -8.40 -10.52 -8.90
N ALA A 63 -8.39 -9.43 -9.68
CA ALA A 63 -8.32 -9.48 -11.13
C ALA A 63 -7.02 -10.14 -11.63
N VAL A 64 -5.87 -9.75 -11.08
CA VAL A 64 -4.57 -10.34 -11.43
C VAL A 64 -4.53 -11.82 -11.08
N ASN A 65 -5.01 -12.20 -9.89
CA ASN A 65 -5.04 -13.60 -9.48
C ASN A 65 -6.00 -14.43 -10.35
N ALA A 66 -7.10 -13.84 -10.82
CA ALA A 66 -7.98 -14.48 -11.79
C ALA A 66 -7.28 -14.70 -13.13
N ILE A 67 -6.56 -13.70 -13.67
CA ILE A 67 -5.76 -13.83 -14.90
C ILE A 67 -4.71 -14.93 -14.75
N VAL A 68 -3.96 -14.92 -13.64
CA VAL A 68 -2.95 -15.94 -13.33
C VAL A 68 -3.56 -17.35 -13.35
N ARG A 69 -4.74 -17.51 -12.77
CA ARG A 69 -5.45 -18.79 -12.75
C ARG A 69 -5.97 -19.20 -14.14
N LEU A 70 -6.35 -18.23 -14.98
CA LEU A 70 -6.73 -18.47 -16.38
C LEU A 70 -5.54 -18.87 -17.26
N ILE A 71 -4.37 -18.29 -17.03
CA ILE A 71 -3.13 -18.63 -17.75
C ILE A 71 -2.65 -20.06 -17.41
N GLY A 72 -2.95 -20.53 -16.20
CA GLY A 72 -2.64 -21.87 -15.71
C GLY A 72 -1.41 -21.90 -14.79
N PRO A 73 -1.43 -22.77 -13.74
CA PRO A 73 -0.34 -22.87 -12.76
C PRO A 73 1.00 -23.27 -13.39
N GLU A 74 1.00 -24.03 -14.48
CA GLU A 74 2.21 -24.54 -15.14
C GLU A 74 3.06 -23.39 -15.74
N ARG A 75 2.42 -22.30 -16.16
CA ARG A 75 3.12 -21.13 -16.70
C ARG A 75 3.78 -20.32 -15.58
N ILE A 76 3.11 -20.22 -14.44
CA ILE A 76 3.64 -19.56 -13.25
C ILE A 76 4.82 -20.35 -12.67
N GLU A 77 4.70 -21.68 -12.62
CA GLU A 77 5.79 -22.56 -12.20
C GLU A 77 7.01 -22.40 -13.11
N LYS A 78 6.82 -22.42 -14.43
CA LYS A 78 7.91 -22.17 -15.40
C LYS A 78 8.55 -20.79 -15.22
N PHE A 79 7.73 -19.76 -14.96
CA PHE A 79 8.25 -18.43 -14.66
C PHE A 79 9.09 -18.43 -13.38
N GLY A 80 8.59 -19.07 -12.31
CA GLY A 80 9.31 -19.25 -11.05
C GLY A 80 10.61 -20.03 -11.22
N GLU A 81 10.61 -21.10 -12.00
CA GLU A 81 11.81 -21.88 -12.35
C GLU A 81 12.83 -21.04 -13.11
N MET A 82 12.40 -20.31 -14.15
CA MET A 82 13.27 -19.39 -14.90
C MET A 82 13.83 -18.29 -13.99
N ALA A 83 12.99 -17.74 -13.13
CA ALA A 83 13.36 -16.76 -12.12
C ALA A 83 14.23 -17.35 -11.00
N ALA A 84 14.30 -18.67 -10.84
CA ALA A 84 15.17 -19.33 -9.87
C ALA A 84 16.57 -19.63 -10.38
N ARG A 85 16.76 -19.69 -11.71
CA ARG A 85 18.04 -20.10 -12.31
C ARG A 85 19.23 -19.22 -11.89
N PRO A 86 20.41 -19.79 -11.60
CA PRO A 86 21.60 -18.98 -11.41
C PRO A 86 22.05 -18.35 -12.75
N GLY A 87 22.73 -17.20 -12.66
CA GLY A 87 23.38 -16.56 -13.80
C GLY A 87 22.83 -15.19 -14.19
N LEU A 88 23.74 -14.31 -14.61
CA LEU A 88 23.49 -12.92 -15.04
C LEU A 88 22.48 -12.82 -16.20
N GLN A 89 22.42 -13.83 -17.07
CA GLN A 89 21.49 -13.89 -18.20
C GLN A 89 20.00 -13.78 -17.79
N TRP A 90 19.67 -14.14 -16.55
CA TRP A 90 18.29 -14.09 -16.03
C TRP A 90 17.96 -12.75 -15.33
N TYR A 91 18.94 -11.86 -15.16
CA TYR A 91 18.74 -10.58 -14.48
C TYR A 91 17.77 -9.66 -15.22
N PRO A 92 17.81 -9.52 -16.56
CA PRO A 92 16.84 -8.68 -17.27
C PRO A 92 15.39 -9.12 -17.07
N ILE A 93 15.14 -10.43 -16.99
CA ILE A 93 13.78 -10.93 -16.75
C ILE A 93 13.30 -10.56 -15.34
N ARG A 94 14.18 -10.66 -14.33
CA ARG A 94 13.85 -10.43 -12.91
C ARG A 94 13.80 -8.96 -12.51
N TYR A 95 14.70 -8.15 -13.06
CA TYR A 95 15.03 -6.81 -12.56
C TYR A 95 14.93 -5.73 -13.64
N LEU A 96 14.38 -6.05 -14.80
CA LEU A 96 14.06 -5.06 -15.83
C LEU A 96 12.64 -5.27 -16.36
N VAL A 97 12.40 -6.42 -17.01
CA VAL A 97 11.13 -6.70 -17.67
C VAL A 97 10.00 -6.87 -16.66
N LEU A 98 10.15 -7.78 -15.69
CA LEU A 98 9.10 -8.02 -14.70
C LEU A 98 8.77 -6.74 -13.89
N PRO A 99 9.74 -5.98 -13.35
CA PRO A 99 9.46 -4.74 -12.62
C PRO A 99 8.76 -3.69 -13.47
N VAL A 100 9.22 -3.42 -14.70
CA VAL A 100 8.61 -2.42 -15.58
C VAL A 100 7.16 -2.77 -15.90
N LEU A 101 6.90 -4.04 -16.26
CA LEU A 101 5.53 -4.51 -16.52
C LEU A 101 4.68 -4.42 -15.25
N SER A 102 5.24 -4.76 -14.10
CA SER A 102 4.53 -4.67 -12.82
C SER A 102 4.14 -3.22 -12.51
N VAL A 103 5.07 -2.27 -12.63
CA VAL A 103 4.82 -0.84 -12.37
C VAL A 103 3.81 -0.27 -13.36
N PHE A 104 3.94 -0.60 -14.65
CA PHE A 104 3.06 -0.09 -15.69
C PHE A 104 1.61 -0.57 -15.54
N PHE A 105 1.40 -1.88 -15.33
CA PHE A 105 0.05 -2.46 -15.27
C PHE A 105 -0.58 -2.45 -13.87
N LEU A 106 0.23 -2.57 -12.82
CA LEU A 106 -0.28 -2.69 -11.45
C LEU A 106 -0.15 -1.41 -10.65
N THR A 107 0.68 -0.46 -11.08
CA THR A 107 0.95 0.80 -10.36
C THR A 107 1.56 0.60 -8.97
N ASN A 108 2.05 1.67 -8.37
CA ASN A 108 2.44 1.69 -6.96
C ASN A 108 1.16 1.65 -6.09
N PRO A 109 1.08 0.86 -4.99
CA PRO A 109 2.03 -0.13 -4.46
C PRO A 109 1.83 -1.57 -4.93
N MET A 110 0.86 -1.83 -5.81
CA MET A 110 0.53 -3.21 -6.20
C MET A 110 1.63 -3.91 -6.99
N ALA A 111 2.47 -3.18 -7.71
CA ALA A 111 3.60 -3.72 -8.45
C ALA A 111 4.51 -4.63 -7.61
N TYR A 112 4.65 -4.36 -6.31
CA TYR A 112 5.50 -5.16 -5.42
C TYR A 112 4.97 -6.58 -5.19
N THR A 113 3.67 -6.79 -5.35
CA THR A 113 3.06 -8.12 -5.17
C THR A 113 3.51 -9.14 -6.21
N MET A 114 4.02 -8.68 -7.35
CA MET A 114 4.63 -9.55 -8.37
C MET A 114 5.91 -10.24 -7.88
N GLY A 115 6.57 -9.69 -6.86
CA GLY A 115 7.71 -10.34 -6.21
C GLY A 115 7.35 -11.69 -5.57
N ARG A 116 6.06 -11.97 -5.32
CA ARG A 116 5.60 -13.26 -4.75
C ARG A 116 5.96 -14.47 -5.63
N PHE A 117 6.12 -14.26 -6.94
CA PHE A 117 6.45 -15.33 -7.89
C PHE A 117 7.96 -15.59 -8.00
N LEU A 118 8.78 -14.78 -7.32
CA LEU A 118 10.22 -14.94 -7.28
C LEU A 118 10.63 -15.74 -6.04
N PRO A 119 11.71 -16.54 -6.13
CA PRO A 119 12.35 -17.13 -4.96
C PRO A 119 12.77 -16.07 -3.94
N GLU A 120 12.72 -16.43 -2.66
CA GLU A 120 12.94 -15.51 -1.53
C GLU A 120 14.20 -14.64 -1.67
N ARG A 121 15.32 -15.26 -2.09
CA ARG A 121 16.61 -14.59 -2.28
C ARG A 121 16.61 -13.44 -3.30
N PHE A 122 15.64 -13.41 -4.22
CA PHE A 122 15.56 -12.41 -5.30
C PHE A 122 14.52 -11.33 -5.04
N LYS A 123 13.65 -11.49 -4.04
CA LYS A 123 12.61 -10.52 -3.71
C LYS A 123 13.17 -9.14 -3.31
N PRO A 124 14.25 -9.02 -2.50
CA PRO A 124 14.81 -7.71 -2.16
C PRO A 124 15.28 -6.93 -3.39
N ALA A 125 16.01 -7.59 -4.30
CA ALA A 125 16.49 -6.96 -5.53
C ALA A 125 15.35 -6.65 -6.52
N PHE A 126 14.29 -7.45 -6.54
CA PHE A 126 13.09 -7.13 -7.30
C PHE A 126 12.38 -5.89 -6.75
N TYR A 127 12.22 -5.79 -5.43
CA TYR A 127 11.62 -4.62 -4.80
C TYR A 127 12.41 -3.35 -5.10
N ASP A 128 13.73 -3.40 -4.93
CA ASP A 128 14.63 -2.28 -5.24
C ASP A 128 14.51 -1.84 -6.71
N SER A 129 14.48 -2.81 -7.63
CA SER A 129 14.26 -2.55 -9.05
C SER A 129 12.87 -1.94 -9.33
N ALA A 130 11.80 -2.48 -8.74
CA ALA A 130 10.45 -1.97 -8.92
C ALA A 130 10.31 -0.52 -8.41
N VAL A 131 10.87 -0.19 -7.24
CA VAL A 131 10.92 1.17 -6.70
C VAL A 131 11.76 2.08 -7.60
N SER A 132 12.88 1.58 -8.13
CA SER A 132 13.68 2.34 -9.09
C SER A 132 12.88 2.70 -10.35
N PHE A 133 12.01 1.80 -10.81
CA PHE A 133 11.16 2.03 -11.98
C PHE A 133 9.94 2.91 -11.73
N VAL A 134 9.47 3.10 -10.50
CA VAL A 134 8.32 3.99 -10.27
C VAL A 134 8.63 5.45 -10.68
N HIS A 135 9.87 5.91 -10.59
CA HIS A 135 10.23 7.29 -10.93
C HIS A 135 10.29 7.57 -12.46
N PRO A 136 11.09 6.83 -13.27
CA PRO A 136 11.16 7.07 -14.72
C PRO A 136 9.86 6.70 -15.43
N VAL A 137 9.16 5.65 -14.98
CA VAL A 137 7.88 5.26 -15.58
C VAL A 137 6.82 6.31 -15.30
N THR A 138 6.83 6.97 -14.13
CA THR A 138 5.83 8.01 -13.82
C THR A 138 5.98 9.27 -14.66
N GLY A 139 7.23 9.66 -14.98
CA GLY A 139 7.48 10.76 -15.91
C GLY A 139 6.94 10.49 -17.32
N LEU A 140 6.88 9.23 -17.75
CA LEU A 140 6.32 8.82 -19.04
C LEU A 140 4.82 8.47 -18.97
N PHE A 141 4.40 7.91 -17.84
CA PHE A 141 3.11 7.30 -17.60
C PHE A 141 2.60 7.69 -16.21
N PRO A 142 1.93 8.86 -16.08
CA PRO A 142 1.51 9.40 -14.78
C PRO A 142 0.62 8.47 -13.95
N HIS A 143 -0.13 7.58 -14.60
CA HIS A 143 -0.99 6.60 -13.93
C HIS A 143 -0.22 5.53 -13.15
N ALA A 144 1.08 5.33 -13.40
CA ALA A 144 1.87 4.28 -12.76
C ALA A 144 2.25 4.63 -11.31
N ASN A 145 2.40 5.92 -10.98
CA ASN A 145 2.61 6.38 -9.61
C ASN A 145 1.93 7.74 -9.36
N PRO A 146 0.58 7.77 -9.34
CA PRO A 146 -0.17 9.01 -9.21
C PRO A 146 0.10 9.73 -7.88
N GLY A 147 0.56 9.00 -6.85
CA GLY A 147 0.91 9.57 -5.54
C GLY A 147 2.21 10.39 -5.54
N GLU A 148 3.10 10.20 -6.51
CA GLU A 148 4.37 10.94 -6.62
C GLU A 148 4.32 12.09 -7.63
N LEU A 149 3.19 12.30 -8.32
CA LEU A 149 3.02 13.42 -9.26
C LEU A 149 3.12 14.81 -8.59
N PHE A 150 3.07 14.86 -7.26
CA PHE A 150 3.20 16.09 -6.47
C PHE A 150 4.65 16.41 -6.06
N VAL A 151 5.63 15.59 -6.45
CA VAL A 151 7.06 15.73 -6.07
C VAL A 151 7.89 16.41 -7.17
N TYR A 152 7.24 17.08 -8.13
CA TYR A 152 7.91 17.95 -9.11
C TYR A 152 8.15 19.36 -8.58
#